data_AF-A0A838DZV3-F1
#
_entry.id   AF-A0A838DZV3-F1
#
_cell.length_a   1.000
_cell.length_b   1.000
_cell.length_c   1.000
_cell.angle_alpha   90.00
_cell.angle_beta   90.00
_cell.angle_gamma   90.00
#
_symmetry.space_group_name_H-M   'P 1'
#
loop_
_entity.id
_entity.type
_entity.pdbx_description
1 polymer ?
#
loop_
_entity_poly.entity_id
_entity_poly.type
_entity_poly.pdbx_seq_one_letter_code
_entity_poly.pdbx_strand_id
1 'polypeptide(L)'
;MIPVSTFQAQPRHFWAHVKLLSEGLNYSLRGTIRRYTLKEIQQFLTDYGLSSSHLQDPLGPDYTYGDLIVAYINYRADVLERSVLPNLMNREQAKADFEQLRSNFKATLPQVYNKQSGIKRHPAYLTCIVNLLTEQVLDERYFNHNPQGLIVVTNEGRPLRTFSRRMDGAYPSIVNPLAVWEIKEYYGTTTFGSRVADGVYETMLDGEEFAELQEHSSIEIKHYLIVDDYFTWWVKGKSYLCRIIHMLHMGLVDEVLFGKEVLTRWPEIVRSWLDIDFVRPDLRPLSPKVIRERRRPEGTLWENIELHESPGE
;
A
#
# COMPACT_ATOMS: atom_id res chain seq x y z
N MET A 1 -6.57 -3.60 8.58
CA MET A 1 -5.60 -4.15 9.54
C MET A 1 -4.60 -3.08 9.91
N ILE A 2 -4.50 -2.81 11.21
CA ILE A 2 -3.55 -1.88 11.83
C ILE A 2 -2.29 -2.67 12.24
N PRO A 3 -1.07 -2.12 12.11
CA PRO A 3 0.14 -2.81 12.55
C PRO A 3 0.13 -2.99 14.08
N VAL A 4 0.62 -4.14 14.54
CA VAL A 4 0.80 -4.38 15.98
C VAL A 4 2.05 -3.66 16.45
N SER A 5 1.89 -2.79 17.46
CA SER A 5 2.96 -1.92 17.98
C SER A 5 4.23 -2.66 18.37
N THR A 6 4.13 -3.86 18.95
CA THR A 6 5.28 -4.70 19.30
C THR A 6 6.22 -4.99 18.11
N PHE A 7 5.67 -5.11 16.91
CA PHE A 7 6.42 -5.44 15.69
C PHE A 7 6.62 -4.23 14.76
N GLN A 8 6.02 -3.09 15.08
CA GLN A 8 6.06 -1.92 14.23
C GLN A 8 7.43 -1.25 14.27
N ALA A 9 7.90 -0.76 13.13
CA ALA A 9 9.12 0.05 13.01
C ALA A 9 10.39 -0.61 13.58
N GLN A 10 10.43 -1.95 13.58
CA GLN A 10 11.65 -2.69 13.90
C GLN A 10 12.79 -2.27 12.94
N PRO A 11 14.06 -2.31 13.38
CA PRO A 11 15.17 -1.83 12.57
C PRO A 11 15.33 -2.63 11.27
N ARG A 12 15.91 -2.03 10.23
CA ARG A 12 16.07 -2.64 8.90
C ARG A 12 16.73 -4.03 8.94
N HIS A 13 17.67 -4.26 9.86
CA HIS A 13 18.31 -5.57 10.02
C HIS A 13 17.34 -6.65 10.53
N PHE A 14 16.33 -6.31 11.34
CA PHE A 14 15.27 -7.27 11.72
C PHE A 14 14.51 -7.75 10.50
N TRP A 15 14.11 -6.82 9.62
CA TRP A 15 13.40 -7.16 8.38
C TRP A 15 14.27 -7.96 7.40
N ALA A 16 15.59 -7.73 7.39
CA ALA A 16 16.52 -8.57 6.63
C ALA A 16 16.50 -10.03 7.12
N HIS A 17 16.50 -10.27 8.43
CA HIS A 17 16.36 -11.62 9.01
C HIS A 17 15.04 -12.26 8.62
N VAL A 18 13.93 -11.56 8.84
CA VAL A 18 12.58 -12.05 8.53
C VAL A 18 12.46 -12.44 7.06
N LYS A 19 12.99 -11.61 6.14
CA LYS A 19 12.97 -11.87 4.69
C LYS A 19 13.81 -13.10 4.34
N LEU A 20 15.05 -13.17 4.83
CA LEU A 20 15.95 -14.30 4.59
C LEU A 20 15.35 -15.63 5.10
N LEU A 21 14.86 -15.63 6.34
CA LEU A 21 14.24 -16.81 6.95
C LEU A 21 12.99 -17.24 6.18
N SER A 22 12.14 -16.30 5.78
CA SER A 22 10.91 -16.64 5.06
C SER A 22 11.17 -17.16 3.64
N GLU A 23 12.23 -16.67 2.98
CA GLU A 23 12.68 -17.18 1.69
C GLU A 23 13.26 -18.59 1.84
N GLY A 24 14.23 -18.77 2.75
CA GLY A 24 14.97 -20.02 2.89
C GLY A 24 14.17 -21.16 3.53
N LEU A 25 13.31 -20.85 4.51
CA LEU A 25 12.46 -21.86 5.15
C LEU A 25 11.10 -22.03 4.46
N ASN A 26 10.77 -21.16 3.49
CA ASN A 26 9.48 -20.99 2.83
C ASN A 26 8.42 -20.22 3.64
N TYR A 27 7.61 -19.43 2.94
CA TYR A 27 6.47 -18.72 3.52
C TYR A 27 5.28 -19.64 3.83
N SER A 28 5.05 -20.64 2.98
CA SER A 28 3.89 -21.54 3.07
C SER A 28 4.24 -22.90 2.46
N LEU A 29 3.66 -23.97 2.99
CA LEU A 29 3.82 -25.33 2.46
C LEU A 29 2.48 -26.06 2.50
N ARG A 30 2.13 -26.75 1.40
CA ARG A 30 0.91 -27.58 1.29
C ARG A 30 -0.37 -26.83 1.73
N GLY A 31 -0.47 -25.56 1.38
CA GLY A 31 -1.65 -24.74 1.67
C GLY A 31 -1.70 -24.11 3.07
N THR A 32 -0.70 -24.35 3.93
CA THR A 32 -0.60 -23.76 5.28
C THR A 32 0.51 -22.71 5.34
N ILE A 33 0.34 -21.69 6.17
CA ILE A 33 1.40 -20.69 6.39
C ILE A 33 2.35 -21.22 7.44
N ARG A 34 3.65 -21.13 7.15
CA ARG A 34 4.66 -21.75 8.00
C ARG A 34 4.86 -20.97 9.29
N ARG A 35 5.02 -21.75 10.37
CA ARG A 35 5.46 -21.33 11.69
C ARG A 35 6.80 -21.98 11.96
N TYR A 36 7.64 -21.32 12.75
CA TYR A 36 8.98 -21.81 13.07
C TYR A 36 9.25 -21.72 14.56
N THR A 37 10.08 -22.64 15.01
CA THR A 37 10.69 -22.64 16.34
C THR A 37 12.06 -21.96 16.29
N LEU A 38 12.55 -21.52 17.45
CA LEU A 38 13.89 -20.95 17.57
C LEU A 38 14.96 -21.93 17.07
N LYS A 39 14.80 -23.23 17.36
CA LYS A 39 15.71 -24.30 16.92
C LYS A 39 15.77 -24.41 15.39
N GLU A 40 14.62 -24.36 14.70
CA GLU A 40 14.59 -24.40 13.23
C GLU A 40 15.29 -23.18 12.62
N ILE A 41 15.10 -21.99 13.21
CA ILE A 41 15.77 -20.76 12.78
C ILE A 41 17.29 -20.85 12.99
N GLN A 42 17.74 -21.31 14.16
CA GLN A 42 19.16 -21.52 14.47
C GLN A 42 19.82 -22.51 13.51
N GLN A 43 19.14 -23.63 13.24
CA GLN A 43 19.62 -24.64 12.30
C GLN A 43 19.75 -24.05 10.89
N PHE A 44 18.72 -23.35 10.41
CA PHE A 44 18.76 -22.71 9.11
C PHE A 44 19.92 -21.71 8.97
N LEU A 45 20.13 -20.82 9.95
CA LEU A 45 21.22 -19.86 9.88
C LEU A 45 22.58 -20.57 9.82
N THR A 46 22.75 -21.62 10.63
CA THR A 46 23.99 -22.42 10.65
C THR A 46 24.22 -23.11 9.30
N ASP A 47 23.18 -23.73 8.73
CA ASP A 47 23.23 -24.40 7.42
C ASP A 47 23.48 -23.40 6.28
N TYR A 48 23.02 -22.16 6.44
CA TYR A 48 23.27 -21.04 5.52
C TYR A 48 24.66 -20.40 5.70
N GLY A 49 25.45 -20.84 6.68
CA GLY A 49 26.79 -20.32 6.96
C GLY A 49 26.83 -19.01 7.76
N LEU A 50 25.75 -18.69 8.47
CA LEU A 50 25.64 -17.49 9.32
C LEU A 50 25.69 -17.85 10.80
N SER A 51 26.20 -16.93 11.63
CA SER A 51 26.14 -17.07 13.08
C SER A 51 24.69 -16.98 13.58
N SER A 52 24.33 -17.82 14.54
CA SER A 52 23.06 -17.76 15.28
C SER A 52 23.21 -17.22 16.71
N SER A 53 24.42 -16.81 17.12
CA SER A 53 24.69 -16.35 18.49
C SER A 53 23.86 -15.14 18.90
N HIS A 54 23.68 -14.20 17.97
CA HIS A 54 22.90 -12.97 18.18
C HIS A 54 21.42 -13.23 18.49
N LEU A 55 20.90 -14.43 18.20
CA LEU A 55 19.53 -14.79 18.59
C LEU A 55 19.36 -14.87 20.11
N GLN A 56 20.45 -14.98 20.88
CA GLN A 56 20.43 -14.97 22.34
C GLN A 56 20.61 -13.56 22.93
N ASP A 57 20.81 -12.53 22.10
CA ASP A 57 20.99 -11.17 22.58
C ASP A 57 19.73 -10.72 23.33
N PRO A 58 19.86 -10.24 24.58
CA PRO A 58 18.70 -9.86 25.39
C PRO A 58 18.10 -8.56 24.85
N LEU A 59 16.79 -8.54 24.66
CA LEU A 59 16.01 -7.33 24.36
C LEU A 59 15.24 -6.83 25.60
N GLY A 60 15.18 -7.65 26.64
CA GLY A 60 14.56 -7.38 27.93
C GLY A 60 14.96 -8.44 28.95
N PRO A 61 14.39 -8.42 30.17
CA PRO A 61 14.74 -9.37 31.23
C PRO A 61 14.38 -10.82 30.89
N ASP A 62 13.31 -11.03 30.11
CA ASP A 62 12.70 -12.34 29.90
C ASP A 62 12.59 -12.75 28.41
N TYR A 63 13.20 -12.00 27.49
CA TYR A 63 13.14 -12.34 26.06
C TYR A 63 14.34 -11.86 25.26
N THR A 64 14.64 -12.62 24.22
CA THR A 64 15.78 -12.44 23.33
C THR A 64 15.36 -11.94 21.95
N TYR A 65 16.34 -11.56 21.15
CA TYR A 65 16.14 -11.24 19.73
C TYR A 65 15.55 -12.43 18.95
N GLY A 66 15.95 -13.66 19.27
CA GLY A 66 15.38 -14.87 18.68
C GLY A 66 13.90 -15.04 18.99
N ASP A 67 13.49 -14.75 20.23
CA ASP A 67 12.08 -14.81 20.63
C ASP A 67 11.23 -13.81 19.85
N LEU A 68 11.75 -12.59 19.61
CA LEU A 68 11.07 -11.58 18.80
C LEU A 68 10.83 -12.06 17.36
N ILE A 69 11.85 -12.67 16.73
CA ILE A 69 11.73 -13.21 15.36
C ILE A 69 10.68 -14.32 15.31
N VAL A 70 10.75 -15.28 16.23
CA VAL A 70 9.80 -16.39 16.33
C VAL A 70 8.38 -15.87 16.52
N ALA A 71 8.21 -14.93 17.47
CA ALA A 71 6.92 -14.31 17.76
C ALA A 71 6.34 -13.65 16.51
N TYR A 72 7.15 -12.88 15.78
CA TYR A 72 6.68 -12.18 14.58
C TYR A 72 6.26 -13.13 13.44
N ILE A 73 7.11 -14.11 13.10
CA ILE A 73 6.81 -15.06 12.02
C ILE A 73 5.53 -15.84 12.32
N ASN A 74 5.37 -16.26 13.57
CA ASN A 74 4.21 -17.06 13.99
C ASN A 74 2.95 -16.19 14.09
N TYR A 75 3.06 -14.97 14.62
CA TYR A 75 1.99 -13.97 14.58
C TYR A 75 1.49 -13.73 13.16
N ARG A 76 2.41 -13.54 12.20
CA ARG A 76 2.06 -13.37 10.77
C ARG A 76 1.24 -14.55 10.25
N ALA A 77 1.61 -15.78 10.59
CA ALA A 77 0.85 -16.96 10.17
C ALA A 77 -0.55 -16.96 10.79
N ASP A 78 -0.65 -16.67 12.09
CA ASP A 78 -1.92 -16.63 12.81
C ASP A 78 -2.87 -15.56 12.28
N VAL A 79 -2.38 -14.34 12.06
CA VAL A 79 -3.22 -13.23 11.59
C VAL A 79 -3.69 -13.45 10.16
N LEU A 80 -2.86 -14.05 9.31
CA LEU A 80 -3.25 -14.38 7.94
C LEU A 80 -4.34 -15.45 7.90
N GLU A 81 -4.25 -16.48 8.75
CA GLU A 81 -5.23 -17.56 8.80
C GLU A 81 -6.53 -17.16 9.52
N ARG A 82 -6.45 -16.38 10.61
CA ARG A 82 -7.58 -16.06 11.47
C ARG A 82 -8.30 -14.76 11.12
N SER A 83 -7.60 -13.80 10.52
CA SER A 83 -8.13 -12.47 10.25
C SER A 83 -8.18 -12.15 8.77
N VAL A 84 -7.14 -12.47 7.99
CA VAL A 84 -7.12 -12.13 6.54
C VAL A 84 -7.98 -13.10 5.73
N LEU A 85 -7.73 -14.41 5.86
CA LEU A 85 -8.45 -15.44 5.11
C LEU A 85 -9.98 -15.28 5.16
N PRO A 86 -10.64 -15.11 6.32
CA PRO A 86 -12.11 -15.01 6.37
C PRO A 86 -12.69 -13.77 5.68
N ASN A 87 -11.88 -12.73 5.51
CA ASN A 87 -12.30 -11.47 4.93
C ASN A 87 -12.13 -11.40 3.40
N LEU A 88 -11.26 -12.23 2.81
CA LEU A 88 -11.08 -12.25 1.36
C LEU A 88 -12.34 -12.72 0.65
N MET A 89 -12.75 -11.98 -0.38
CA MET A 89 -13.94 -12.25 -1.17
C MET A 89 -13.58 -13.03 -2.43
N ASN A 90 -14.52 -13.85 -2.90
CA ASN A 90 -14.56 -14.23 -4.30
C ASN A 90 -15.29 -13.15 -5.12
N ARG A 91 -15.27 -13.30 -6.46
CA ARG A 91 -15.87 -12.33 -7.38
C ARG A 91 -17.38 -12.16 -7.15
N GLU A 92 -18.08 -13.24 -6.84
CA GLU A 92 -19.52 -13.24 -6.63
C GLU A 92 -19.90 -12.47 -5.36
N GLN A 93 -19.14 -12.65 -4.28
CA GLN A 93 -19.29 -11.91 -3.03
C GLN A 93 -19.02 -10.42 -3.23
N ALA A 94 -17.89 -10.06 -3.84
CA ALA A 94 -17.55 -8.66 -4.11
C ALA A 94 -18.58 -7.97 -5.01
N LYS A 95 -19.14 -8.70 -5.99
CA LYS A 95 -20.25 -8.21 -6.83
C LYS A 95 -21.49 -7.93 -5.99
N ALA A 96 -21.88 -8.87 -5.12
CA ALA A 96 -23.07 -8.71 -4.27
C ALA A 96 -22.95 -7.51 -3.34
N ASP A 97 -21.79 -7.35 -2.68
CA ASP A 97 -21.53 -6.22 -1.78
C ASP A 97 -21.53 -4.88 -2.53
N PHE A 98 -20.94 -4.84 -3.74
CA PHE A 98 -21.01 -3.66 -4.61
C PHE A 98 -22.45 -3.32 -5.02
N GLU A 99 -23.24 -4.30 -5.45
CA GLU A 99 -24.63 -4.09 -5.87
C GLU A 99 -25.51 -3.62 -4.72
N GLN A 100 -25.30 -4.15 -3.51
CA GLN A 100 -26.00 -3.72 -2.29
C GLN A 100 -25.63 -2.29 -1.90
N LEU A 101 -24.35 -1.92 -1.93
CA LEU A 101 -23.94 -0.54 -1.65
C LEU A 101 -24.54 0.44 -2.67
N ARG A 102 -24.50 0.08 -3.96
CA ARG A 102 -25.05 0.92 -5.03
C ARG A 102 -26.58 1.08 -4.94
N SER A 103 -27.31 0.11 -4.38
CA SER A 103 -28.75 0.28 -4.14
C SER A 103 -29.06 1.22 -2.97
N ASN A 104 -28.16 1.29 -1.98
CA ASN A 104 -28.34 2.09 -0.77
C ASN A 104 -27.82 3.53 -0.92
N PHE A 105 -26.87 3.76 -1.83
CA PHE A 105 -26.27 5.06 -2.05
C PHE A 105 -26.18 5.40 -3.54
N LYS A 106 -26.71 6.56 -3.91
CA LYS A 106 -26.70 7.06 -5.29
C LYS A 106 -25.44 7.91 -5.52
N ALA A 107 -24.40 7.25 -6.01
CA ALA A 107 -23.13 7.88 -6.38
C ALA A 107 -23.30 8.99 -7.43
N THR A 108 -22.48 10.04 -7.31
CA THR A 108 -22.23 11.02 -8.37
C THR A 108 -21.03 10.61 -9.24
N LEU A 109 -20.11 9.80 -8.68
CA LEU A 109 -18.95 9.32 -9.41
C LEU A 109 -19.30 8.28 -10.48
N PRO A 110 -18.59 8.28 -11.62
CA PRO A 110 -18.80 7.28 -12.66
C PRO A 110 -18.33 5.90 -12.19
N GLN A 111 -19.07 4.87 -12.58
CA GLN A 111 -18.68 3.49 -12.30
C GLN A 111 -17.40 3.12 -13.06
N VAL A 112 -16.42 2.58 -12.33
CA VAL A 112 -15.14 2.12 -12.88
C VAL A 112 -15.27 0.66 -13.33
N TYR A 113 -14.60 0.31 -14.43
CA TYR A 113 -14.58 -1.05 -14.97
C TYR A 113 -13.16 -1.61 -14.89
N ASN A 114 -13.07 -2.94 -14.80
CA ASN A 114 -11.79 -3.63 -14.89
C ASN A 114 -11.12 -3.38 -16.25
N LYS A 115 -9.80 -3.62 -16.33
CA LYS A 115 -9.00 -3.40 -17.55
C LYS A 115 -9.27 -4.45 -18.67
N GLN A 116 -10.29 -5.27 -18.54
CA GLN A 116 -10.64 -6.34 -19.50
C GLN A 116 -11.67 -5.85 -20.53
N SER A 117 -11.73 -6.52 -21.67
CA SER A 117 -12.66 -6.22 -22.76
C SER A 117 -13.69 -7.34 -22.99
N GLY A 118 -14.74 -7.03 -23.75
CA GLY A 118 -15.77 -8.00 -24.15
C GLY A 118 -16.48 -8.64 -22.96
N ILE A 119 -16.69 -9.96 -23.02
CA ILE A 119 -17.41 -10.72 -21.98
C ILE A 119 -16.69 -10.74 -20.61
N LYS A 120 -15.39 -10.45 -20.60
CA LYS A 120 -14.59 -10.36 -19.36
C LYS A 120 -14.66 -8.99 -18.71
N ARG A 121 -15.24 -7.99 -19.41
CA ARG A 121 -15.43 -6.66 -18.86
C ARG A 121 -16.52 -6.69 -17.80
N HIS A 122 -16.21 -6.19 -16.61
CA HIS A 122 -17.14 -6.04 -15.51
C HIS A 122 -16.74 -4.82 -14.65
N PRO A 123 -17.63 -4.33 -13.76
CA PRO A 123 -17.24 -3.30 -12.80
C PRO A 123 -16.02 -3.75 -11.99
N ALA A 124 -15.08 -2.85 -11.74
CA ALA A 124 -13.98 -3.11 -10.80
C ALA A 124 -14.58 -3.04 -9.39
N TYR A 125 -15.07 -4.15 -8.86
CA TYR A 125 -15.99 -4.18 -7.73
C TYR A 125 -15.40 -3.54 -6.46
N LEU A 126 -14.20 -3.95 -6.06
CA LEU A 126 -13.48 -3.39 -4.91
C LEU A 126 -13.19 -1.90 -5.10
N THR A 127 -12.72 -1.50 -6.29
CA THR A 127 -12.52 -0.06 -6.60
C THR A 127 -13.82 0.73 -6.50
N CYS A 128 -14.92 0.19 -7.01
CA CYS A 128 -16.23 0.84 -6.93
C CYS A 128 -16.72 0.91 -5.48
N ILE A 129 -16.55 -0.15 -4.68
CA ILE A 129 -16.89 -0.17 -3.25
C ILE A 129 -16.12 0.92 -2.52
N VAL A 130 -14.80 1.01 -2.71
CA VAL A 130 -13.96 2.05 -2.10
C VAL A 130 -14.44 3.44 -2.50
N ASN A 131 -14.65 3.70 -3.79
CA ASN A 131 -15.11 5.01 -4.26
C ASN A 131 -16.49 5.38 -3.71
N LEU A 132 -17.44 4.45 -3.66
CA LEU A 132 -18.77 4.66 -3.10
C LEU A 132 -18.70 5.03 -1.62
N LEU A 133 -17.93 4.28 -0.84
CA LEU A 133 -17.78 4.51 0.60
C LEU A 133 -17.03 5.81 0.89
N THR A 134 -15.99 6.14 0.10
CA THR A 134 -15.28 7.43 0.23
C THR A 134 -16.23 8.58 -0.07
N GLU A 135 -16.97 8.52 -1.18
CA GLU A 135 -17.93 9.55 -1.58
C GLU A 135 -19.04 9.72 -0.54
N GLN A 136 -19.59 8.62 -0.04
CA GLN A 136 -20.64 8.66 0.98
C GLN A 136 -20.17 9.33 2.27
N VAL A 137 -18.92 9.14 2.67
CA VAL A 137 -18.37 9.72 3.90
C VAL A 137 -17.95 11.18 3.71
N LEU A 138 -17.33 11.50 2.58
CA LEU A 138 -16.85 12.85 2.28
C LEU A 138 -17.97 13.81 1.85
N ASP A 139 -19.11 13.27 1.43
CA ASP A 139 -20.28 14.02 0.96
C ASP A 139 -19.90 15.02 -0.15
N GLU A 140 -20.05 16.32 0.06
CA GLU A 140 -19.70 17.34 -0.93
C GLU A 140 -18.18 17.63 -1.04
N ARG A 141 -17.34 17.04 -0.18
CA ARG A 141 -15.89 17.29 -0.21
C ARG A 141 -15.23 16.60 -1.39
N TYR A 142 -14.42 17.36 -2.11
CA TYR A 142 -13.66 16.85 -3.23
C TYR A 142 -12.57 15.87 -2.78
N PHE A 143 -12.44 14.78 -3.52
CA PHE A 143 -11.28 13.90 -3.48
C PHE A 143 -10.93 13.43 -4.91
N ASN A 144 -9.68 13.01 -5.11
CA ASN A 144 -9.25 12.49 -6.38
C ASN A 144 -9.43 10.96 -6.42
N HIS A 145 -10.58 10.50 -6.92
CA HIS A 145 -10.95 9.09 -7.07
C HIS A 145 -10.24 8.37 -8.24
N ASN A 146 -9.49 9.10 -9.06
CA ASN A 146 -8.73 8.54 -10.18
C ASN A 146 -7.51 9.43 -10.52
N PRO A 147 -6.44 9.40 -9.71
CA PRO A 147 -5.22 10.15 -9.94
C PRO A 147 -4.59 9.84 -11.30
N GLN A 148 -4.59 10.82 -12.21
CA GLN A 148 -3.93 10.70 -13.52
C GLN A 148 -2.51 11.31 -13.53
N GLY A 149 -1.98 11.66 -12.35
CA GLY A 149 -0.67 12.27 -12.17
C GLY A 149 0.06 11.68 -10.96
N LEU A 150 1.34 12.03 -10.84
CA LEU A 150 2.18 11.64 -9.72
C LEU A 150 1.81 12.44 -8.46
N ILE A 151 2.07 11.86 -7.30
CA ILE A 151 1.98 12.61 -6.04
C ILE A 151 3.10 13.64 -6.00
N VAL A 152 2.76 14.88 -5.66
CA VAL A 152 3.70 15.99 -5.54
C VAL A 152 3.55 16.60 -4.16
N VAL A 153 4.66 16.69 -3.43
CA VAL A 153 4.76 17.42 -2.18
C VAL A 153 5.55 18.68 -2.45
N THR A 154 5.03 19.81 -2.01
CA THR A 154 5.63 21.12 -2.24
C THR A 154 5.99 21.80 -0.93
N ASN A 155 7.08 22.56 -0.94
CA ASN A 155 7.41 23.51 0.12
C ASN A 155 7.55 24.90 -0.50
N GLU A 156 6.85 25.89 0.05
CA GLU A 156 6.85 27.28 -0.46
C GLU A 156 6.59 27.39 -1.97
N GLY A 157 5.67 26.56 -2.50
CA GLY A 157 5.30 26.55 -3.91
C GLY A 157 6.32 25.89 -4.85
N ARG A 158 7.40 25.30 -4.31
CA ARG A 158 8.40 24.53 -5.07
C ARG A 158 8.24 23.03 -4.81
N PRO A 159 8.47 22.15 -5.80
CA PRO A 159 8.49 20.72 -5.56
C PRO A 159 9.56 20.35 -4.52
N LEU A 160 9.14 19.72 -3.44
CA LEU A 160 10.00 19.10 -2.43
C LEU A 160 10.23 17.62 -2.76
N ARG A 161 9.15 16.92 -3.15
CA ARG A 161 9.19 15.51 -3.58
C ARG A 161 8.17 15.29 -4.69
N THR A 162 8.53 14.47 -5.66
CA THR A 162 7.59 13.91 -6.65
C THR A 162 7.77 12.41 -6.64
N PHE A 163 6.67 11.68 -6.45
CA PHE A 163 6.70 10.22 -6.34
C PHE A 163 6.81 9.57 -7.72
N SER A 164 7.32 8.35 -7.75
CA SER A 164 7.61 7.64 -8.99
C SER A 164 6.37 7.06 -9.66
N ARG A 165 5.27 6.91 -8.90
CA ARG A 165 4.05 6.24 -9.35
C ARG A 165 2.77 7.02 -9.08
N ARG A 166 1.71 6.56 -9.75
CA ARG A 166 0.34 7.03 -9.57
C ARG A 166 -0.37 6.11 -8.57
N MET A 167 -1.25 6.71 -7.79
CA MET A 167 -2.09 6.02 -6.82
C MET A 167 -3.49 5.78 -7.40
N ASP A 168 -4.25 4.86 -6.79
CA ASP A 168 -5.64 4.60 -7.20
C ASP A 168 -6.60 5.67 -6.63
N GLY A 169 -6.21 6.35 -5.55
CA GLY A 169 -6.89 7.54 -5.07
C GLY A 169 -6.04 8.40 -4.13
N ALA A 170 -6.48 9.64 -3.95
CA ALA A 170 -5.83 10.62 -3.09
C ALA A 170 -6.83 11.58 -2.47
N TYR A 171 -6.56 11.99 -1.22
CA TYR A 171 -7.33 12.98 -0.49
C TYR A 171 -6.42 14.10 0.05
N PRO A 172 -6.79 15.38 -0.15
CA PRO A 172 -7.86 15.86 -1.04
C PRO A 172 -7.45 15.80 -2.53
N SER A 173 -6.15 15.80 -2.84
CA SER A 173 -5.63 15.83 -4.20
C SER A 173 -4.26 15.16 -4.30
N ILE A 174 -3.68 15.08 -5.51
CA ILE A 174 -2.32 14.56 -5.71
C ILE A 174 -1.21 15.54 -5.31
N VAL A 175 -1.55 16.81 -5.08
CA VAL A 175 -0.61 17.83 -4.60
C VAL A 175 -0.84 18.02 -3.11
N ASN A 176 0.20 17.78 -2.31
CA ASN A 176 0.17 17.77 -0.84
C ASN A 176 -1.00 16.93 -0.28
N PRO A 177 -1.17 15.65 -0.67
CA PRO A 177 -2.23 14.82 -0.09
C PRO A 177 -2.05 14.67 1.42
N LEU A 178 -3.16 14.56 2.13
CA LEU A 178 -3.22 14.02 3.48
C LEU A 178 -3.14 12.49 3.46
N ALA A 179 -3.80 11.88 2.46
CA ALA A 179 -3.89 10.43 2.33
C ALA A 179 -3.88 9.99 0.87
N VAL A 180 -3.34 8.80 0.62
CA VAL A 180 -3.38 8.09 -0.66
C VAL A 180 -3.69 6.62 -0.45
N TRP A 181 -4.22 5.97 -1.48
CA TRP A 181 -4.48 4.54 -1.43
C TRP A 181 -4.23 3.83 -2.75
N GLU A 182 -3.86 2.56 -2.62
CA GLU A 182 -3.72 1.59 -3.70
C GLU A 182 -4.74 0.46 -3.57
N ILE A 183 -5.25 -0.03 -4.70
CA ILE A 183 -6.25 -1.09 -4.77
C ILE A 183 -5.72 -2.23 -5.62
N LYS A 184 -5.52 -3.39 -5.00
CA LYS A 184 -5.06 -4.61 -5.65
C LYS A 184 -6.22 -5.61 -5.79
N GLU A 185 -6.97 -5.43 -6.88
CA GLU A 185 -8.11 -6.28 -7.27
C GLU A 185 -7.73 -7.22 -8.43
N TYR A 186 -8.02 -8.52 -8.29
CA TYR A 186 -7.66 -9.52 -9.31
C TYR A 186 -8.80 -10.46 -9.74
N TYR A 187 -10.05 -10.09 -9.50
CA TYR A 187 -11.22 -10.90 -9.89
C TYR A 187 -11.20 -11.30 -11.38
N GLY A 188 -11.16 -12.60 -11.64
CA GLY A 188 -11.09 -13.16 -13.00
C GLY A 188 -9.69 -13.62 -13.43
N THR A 189 -8.70 -13.49 -12.55
CA THR A 189 -7.37 -14.06 -12.74
C THR A 189 -7.41 -15.57 -12.50
N THR A 190 -6.76 -16.37 -13.37
CA THR A 190 -6.67 -17.83 -13.23
C THR A 190 -5.28 -18.32 -12.79
N THR A 191 -4.28 -17.44 -12.84
CA THR A 191 -2.88 -17.73 -12.50
C THR A 191 -2.28 -16.63 -11.64
N PHE A 192 -1.35 -16.99 -10.75
CA PHE A 192 -0.58 -15.97 -10.04
C PHE A 192 0.59 -15.54 -10.92
N GLY A 193 0.34 -14.54 -11.75
CA GLY A 193 1.33 -14.01 -12.70
C GLY A 193 2.18 -12.88 -12.12
N SER A 194 3.21 -12.46 -12.86
CA SER A 194 4.11 -11.37 -12.49
C SER A 194 3.37 -10.10 -12.08
N ARG A 195 2.30 -9.73 -12.79
CA ARG A 195 1.50 -8.53 -12.48
C ARG A 195 0.94 -8.47 -11.05
N VAL A 196 0.64 -9.63 -10.44
CA VAL A 196 0.17 -9.67 -9.04
C VAL A 196 1.33 -9.45 -8.09
N ALA A 197 2.48 -10.05 -8.39
CA ALA A 197 3.71 -9.85 -7.65
C ALA A 197 4.22 -8.40 -7.76
N ASP A 198 4.20 -7.83 -8.97
CA ASP A 198 4.59 -6.45 -9.25
C ASP A 198 3.78 -5.49 -8.40
N GLY A 199 2.47 -5.70 -8.26
CA GLY A 199 1.63 -4.88 -7.39
C GLY A 199 2.10 -4.82 -5.94
N VAL A 200 2.74 -5.86 -5.42
CA VAL A 200 3.29 -5.91 -4.06
C VAL A 200 4.66 -5.21 -3.98
N TYR A 201 5.50 -5.36 -4.99
CA TYR A 201 6.80 -4.68 -5.05
C TYR A 201 6.66 -3.18 -5.33
N GLU A 202 5.69 -2.80 -6.14
CA GLU A 202 5.32 -1.40 -6.39
C GLU A 202 4.89 -0.72 -5.09
N THR A 203 3.98 -1.32 -4.30
CA THR A 203 3.58 -0.76 -3.01
C THR A 203 4.74 -0.66 -2.02
N MET A 204 5.68 -1.61 -2.04
CA MET A 204 6.90 -1.48 -1.23
C MET A 204 7.75 -0.29 -1.66
N LEU A 205 7.96 -0.08 -2.96
CA LEU A 205 8.70 1.08 -3.47
C LEU A 205 8.01 2.38 -3.07
N ASP A 206 6.70 2.47 -3.29
CA ASP A 206 5.89 3.64 -2.96
C ASP A 206 5.99 3.95 -1.46
N GLY A 207 5.89 2.92 -0.62
CA GLY A 207 6.07 3.04 0.83
C GLY A 207 7.46 3.48 1.27
N GLU A 208 8.53 3.08 0.56
CA GLU A 208 9.89 3.57 0.83
C GLU A 208 10.02 5.07 0.48
N GLU A 209 9.38 5.53 -0.61
CA GLU A 209 9.35 6.97 -0.94
C GLU A 209 8.61 7.79 0.14
N PHE A 210 7.52 7.25 0.71
CA PHE A 210 6.81 7.88 1.83
C PHE A 210 7.65 7.89 3.11
N ALA A 211 8.31 6.78 3.43
CA ALA A 211 9.20 6.69 4.59
C ALA A 211 10.36 7.69 4.50
N GLU A 212 10.98 7.81 3.32
CA GLU A 212 12.05 8.78 3.07
C GLU A 212 11.56 10.24 3.21
N LEU A 213 10.37 10.54 2.69
CA LEU A 213 9.75 11.87 2.86
C LEU A 213 9.56 12.20 4.35
N GLN A 214 9.00 11.26 5.11
CA GLN A 214 8.77 11.44 6.55
C GLN A 214 10.10 11.64 7.29
N GLU A 215 11.11 10.81 7.02
CA GLU A 215 12.43 10.85 7.66
C GLU A 215 13.15 12.20 7.40
N HIS A 216 13.08 12.71 6.17
CA HIS A 216 13.86 13.90 5.78
C HIS A 216 13.11 15.23 5.90
N SER A 217 11.77 15.22 5.98
CA SER A 217 10.97 16.45 6.00
C SER A 217 9.92 16.52 7.10
N SER A 218 9.71 15.45 7.87
CA SER A 218 8.63 15.33 8.87
C SER A 218 7.23 15.55 8.30
N ILE A 219 7.06 15.43 6.97
CA ILE A 219 5.77 15.51 6.30
C ILE A 219 5.18 14.10 6.22
N GLU A 220 4.06 13.92 6.90
CA GLU A 220 3.35 12.66 6.95
C GLU A 220 2.21 12.64 5.93
N ILE A 221 2.17 11.60 5.10
CA ILE A 221 1.08 11.31 4.18
C ILE A 221 0.65 9.88 4.44
N LYS A 222 -0.64 9.70 4.73
CA LYS A 222 -1.17 8.36 5.02
C LYS A 222 -1.23 7.51 3.78
N HIS A 223 -0.63 6.32 3.83
CA HIS A 223 -0.53 5.38 2.73
C HIS A 223 -1.31 4.10 3.04
N TYR A 224 -2.42 3.88 2.33
CA TYR A 224 -3.30 2.72 2.54
C TYR A 224 -3.23 1.72 1.39
N LEU A 225 -3.26 0.43 1.73
CA LEU A 225 -3.34 -0.64 0.74
C LEU A 225 -4.65 -1.42 0.91
N ILE A 226 -5.39 -1.63 -0.17
CA ILE A 226 -6.66 -2.37 -0.16
C ILE A 226 -6.51 -3.57 -1.10
N VAL A 227 -6.73 -4.78 -0.58
CA VAL A 227 -6.38 -6.03 -1.27
C VAL A 227 -7.56 -6.98 -1.25
N ASP A 228 -7.91 -7.56 -2.40
CA ASP A 228 -8.92 -8.62 -2.43
C ASP A 228 -8.78 -9.57 -3.62
N ASP A 229 -9.55 -10.65 -3.56
CA ASP A 229 -9.56 -11.90 -4.34
C ASP A 229 -8.97 -13.09 -3.57
N TYR A 230 -9.86 -13.87 -2.97
CA TYR A 230 -9.55 -15.12 -2.28
C TYR A 230 -8.72 -16.08 -3.14
N PHE A 231 -9.07 -16.25 -4.41
CA PHE A 231 -8.35 -17.20 -5.25
C PHE A 231 -6.92 -16.72 -5.51
N THR A 232 -6.77 -15.46 -5.91
CA THR A 232 -5.46 -14.89 -6.21
C THR A 232 -4.58 -14.87 -4.96
N TRP A 233 -5.05 -14.32 -3.85
CA TRP A 233 -4.21 -14.08 -2.67
C TRP A 233 -4.10 -15.29 -1.75
N TRP A 234 -5.18 -16.00 -1.48
CA TRP A 234 -5.13 -17.13 -0.56
C TRP A 234 -4.74 -18.43 -1.26
N VAL A 235 -5.40 -18.76 -2.37
CA VAL A 235 -5.15 -20.07 -3.03
C VAL A 235 -3.77 -20.09 -3.68
N LYS A 236 -3.36 -18.97 -4.30
CA LYS A 236 -2.09 -18.91 -5.05
C LYS A 236 -1.02 -18.02 -4.42
N GLY A 237 -1.40 -16.99 -3.68
CA GLY A 237 -0.53 -15.87 -3.30
C GLY A 237 -0.07 -15.78 -1.84
N LYS A 238 -0.13 -16.86 -1.05
CA LYS A 238 0.14 -16.80 0.40
C LYS A 238 1.48 -16.16 0.77
N SER A 239 2.52 -16.41 -0.02
CA SER A 239 3.84 -15.80 0.19
C SER A 239 3.83 -14.29 0.01
N TYR A 240 2.98 -13.77 -0.86
CA TYR A 240 2.81 -12.34 -1.08
C TYR A 240 1.93 -11.69 -0.02
N LEU A 241 0.89 -12.38 0.48
CA LEU A 241 0.19 -11.96 1.69
C LEU A 241 1.14 -11.81 2.88
N CYS A 242 2.11 -12.73 3.03
CA CYS A 242 3.15 -12.59 4.05
C CYS A 242 4.00 -11.32 3.88
N ARG A 243 4.37 -10.97 2.64
CA ARG A 243 5.11 -9.75 2.33
C ARG A 243 4.28 -8.48 2.59
N ILE A 244 2.97 -8.55 2.38
CA ILE A 244 2.05 -7.47 2.73
C ILE A 244 2.00 -7.25 4.25
N ILE A 245 1.98 -8.31 5.05
CA ILE A 245 2.09 -8.18 6.51
C ILE A 245 3.47 -7.61 6.90
N HIS A 246 4.54 -7.97 6.18
CA HIS A 246 5.86 -7.38 6.40
C HIS A 246 5.87 -5.88 6.15
N MET A 247 5.44 -5.41 4.98
CA MET A 247 5.47 -3.98 4.66
C MET A 247 4.58 -3.15 5.60
N LEU A 248 3.46 -3.70 6.09
CA LEU A 248 2.62 -3.09 7.12
C LEU A 248 3.40 -2.84 8.41
N HIS A 249 4.08 -3.85 8.95
CA HIS A 249 4.83 -3.68 10.20
C HIS A 249 6.17 -2.95 10.00
N MET A 250 6.71 -2.95 8.78
CA MET A 250 7.83 -2.09 8.40
C MET A 250 7.44 -0.59 8.40
N GLY A 251 6.15 -0.26 8.40
CA GLY A 251 5.67 1.13 8.30
C GLY A 251 5.68 1.68 6.88
N LEU A 252 5.71 0.82 5.85
CA LEU A 252 5.63 1.24 4.45
C LEU A 252 4.20 1.55 4.00
N VAL A 253 3.22 1.02 4.74
CA VAL A 253 1.79 1.34 4.63
C VAL A 253 1.25 1.51 6.05
N ASP A 254 0.32 2.45 6.25
CA ASP A 254 -0.29 2.73 7.54
C ASP A 254 -1.31 1.66 7.93
N GLU A 255 -2.15 1.25 6.98
CA GLU A 255 -3.09 0.14 7.15
C GLU A 255 -3.27 -0.65 5.86
N VAL A 256 -3.53 -1.96 6.01
CA VAL A 256 -3.94 -2.82 4.90
C VAL A 256 -5.34 -3.35 5.13
N LEU A 257 -6.27 -3.11 4.21
CA LEU A 257 -7.64 -3.61 4.30
C LEU A 257 -7.80 -4.83 3.39
N PHE A 258 -8.28 -5.93 3.96
CA PHE A 258 -8.47 -7.18 3.22
C PHE A 258 -9.96 -7.43 2.95
N GLY A 259 -10.32 -7.49 1.68
CA GLY A 259 -11.68 -7.73 1.20
C GLY A 259 -12.79 -7.06 1.99
N LYS A 260 -13.67 -7.84 2.62
CA LYS A 260 -14.87 -7.35 3.32
C LYS A 260 -14.58 -6.33 4.42
N GLU A 261 -13.36 -6.32 4.96
CA GLU A 261 -12.92 -5.31 5.93
C GLU A 261 -13.14 -3.88 5.40
N VAL A 262 -13.04 -3.68 4.08
CA VAL A 262 -13.28 -2.40 3.42
C VAL A 262 -14.66 -1.81 3.76
N LEU A 263 -15.68 -2.64 3.94
CA LEU A 263 -17.05 -2.20 4.17
C LEU A 263 -17.25 -1.50 5.52
N THR A 264 -16.35 -1.76 6.47
CA THR A 264 -16.45 -1.25 7.85
C THR A 264 -15.29 -0.32 8.19
N ARG A 265 -14.06 -0.74 7.93
CA ARG A 265 -12.86 0.02 8.32
C ARG A 265 -12.60 1.22 7.42
N TRP A 266 -12.86 1.12 6.11
CA TRP A 266 -12.58 2.22 5.19
C TRP A 266 -13.39 3.48 5.52
N PRO A 267 -14.71 3.41 5.79
CA PRO A 267 -15.45 4.58 6.24
C PRO A 267 -14.90 5.23 7.52
N GLU A 268 -14.37 4.45 8.46
CA GLU A 268 -13.75 4.99 9.68
C GLU A 268 -12.47 5.77 9.36
N ILE A 269 -11.62 5.22 8.49
CA ILE A 269 -10.41 5.87 8.02
C ILE A 269 -10.76 7.20 7.33
N VAL A 270 -11.70 7.19 6.38
CA VAL A 270 -12.08 8.39 5.63
C VAL A 270 -12.67 9.46 6.57
N ARG A 271 -13.47 9.07 7.58
CA ARG A 271 -13.99 10.01 8.58
C ARG A 271 -12.89 10.69 9.38
N SER A 272 -11.81 9.96 9.72
CA SER A 272 -10.70 10.52 10.48
C SER A 272 -9.98 11.67 9.75
N TRP A 273 -10.06 11.72 8.42
CA TRP A 273 -9.49 12.83 7.64
C TRP A 273 -10.28 14.13 7.82
N LEU A 274 -11.59 14.04 8.10
CA LEU A 274 -12.46 15.19 8.26
C LEU A 274 -12.09 16.03 9.48
N ASP A 275 -11.55 15.39 10.52
CA ASP A 275 -11.09 16.03 11.75
C ASP A 275 -9.77 16.80 11.53
N ILE A 276 -8.95 16.38 10.57
CA ILE A 276 -7.62 16.95 10.28
C ILE A 276 -7.73 18.13 9.30
N ASP A 277 -8.64 18.01 8.34
CA ASP A 277 -8.89 18.99 7.28
C ASP A 277 -9.27 20.39 7.76
N PHE A 278 -9.79 20.51 8.98
CA PHE A 278 -10.17 21.78 9.59
C PHE A 278 -8.95 22.70 9.86
N VAL A 279 -7.73 22.14 9.85
CA VAL A 279 -6.51 22.82 10.31
C VAL A 279 -5.59 23.30 9.15
N ARG A 280 -5.85 22.90 7.89
CA ARG A 280 -5.00 23.23 6.73
C ARG A 280 -5.77 23.87 5.55
N PRO A 281 -6.11 25.18 5.62
CA PRO A 281 -6.83 25.88 4.55
C PRO A 281 -6.08 25.93 3.20
N ASP A 282 -4.75 25.74 3.23
CA ASP A 282 -3.85 25.63 2.07
C ASP A 282 -4.07 24.35 1.25
N LEU A 283 -4.70 23.33 1.83
CA LEU A 283 -5.05 22.08 1.15
C LEU A 283 -6.40 22.14 0.41
N ARG A 284 -7.09 23.29 0.44
CA ARG A 284 -8.29 23.50 -0.38
C ARG A 284 -7.90 23.37 -1.86
N PRO A 285 -8.46 22.41 -2.60
CA PRO A 285 -8.03 22.16 -3.97
C PRO A 285 -8.26 23.39 -4.85
N LEU A 286 -7.19 23.90 -5.44
CA LEU A 286 -7.32 24.69 -6.65
C LEU A 286 -7.97 23.78 -7.71
N SER A 287 -9.10 24.22 -8.27
CA SER A 287 -9.91 23.38 -9.16
C SER A 287 -9.08 22.73 -10.29
N PRO A 288 -9.46 21.53 -10.79
CA PRO A 288 -8.75 20.86 -11.90
C PRO A 288 -8.56 21.72 -13.16
N LYS A 289 -9.33 22.80 -13.32
CA LYS A 289 -9.13 23.79 -14.39
C LYS A 289 -7.77 24.48 -14.32
N VAL A 290 -7.23 24.71 -13.12
CA VAL A 290 -5.96 25.44 -12.91
C VAL A 290 -4.75 24.69 -13.48
N ILE A 291 -4.80 23.35 -13.54
CA ILE A 291 -3.72 22.52 -14.07
C ILE A 291 -3.77 22.44 -15.62
N ARG A 292 -4.96 22.51 -16.22
CA ARG A 292 -5.12 22.44 -17.69
C ARG A 292 -4.71 23.71 -18.43
N GLU A 293 -4.71 24.87 -17.76
CA GLU A 293 -4.47 26.17 -18.43
C GLU A 293 -2.97 26.54 -18.58
N ARG A 294 -2.04 25.77 -18.02
CA ARG A 294 -0.60 26.02 -18.18
C ARG A 294 0.03 25.15 -19.26
N ARG A 295 -0.34 25.40 -20.52
CA ARG A 295 0.51 25.11 -21.69
C ARG A 295 0.37 26.22 -22.73
N ARG A 296 1.37 27.11 -22.77
CA ARG A 296 1.93 27.62 -24.03
C ARG A 296 3.41 27.22 -24.06
N PRO A 297 3.93 26.69 -25.17
CA PRO A 297 5.34 26.45 -25.32
C PRO A 297 6.01 27.76 -25.78
N GLU A 298 6.95 28.28 -25.01
CA GLU A 298 7.97 29.17 -25.56
C GLU A 298 9.32 28.70 -25.04
N GLY A 299 10.15 28.22 -25.98
CA GLY A 299 11.57 27.94 -25.81
C GLY A 299 11.90 26.78 -24.88
N THR A 300 12.62 25.79 -25.38
CA THR A 300 13.33 24.87 -24.49
C THR A 300 14.52 25.59 -23.88
N LEU A 301 14.83 25.32 -22.60
CA LEU A 301 15.96 25.91 -21.90
C LEU A 301 17.31 25.66 -22.62
N TRP A 302 17.36 24.65 -23.48
CA TRP A 302 18.51 24.26 -24.29
C TRP A 302 18.76 25.16 -25.50
N GLU A 303 17.76 25.92 -25.97
CA GLU A 303 17.90 26.83 -27.12
C GLU A 303 18.58 28.16 -26.75
N ASN A 304 18.71 28.47 -25.44
CA ASN A 304 19.28 29.73 -24.94
C ASN A 304 20.66 29.58 -24.29
N ILE A 305 21.29 28.40 -24.38
CA ILE A 305 22.68 28.23 -23.95
C ILE A 305 23.55 28.42 -25.19
N GLU A 306 23.94 29.67 -25.46
CA GLU A 306 25.04 29.95 -26.37
C GLU A 306 26.29 29.24 -25.83
N LEU A 307 26.75 28.23 -26.58
CA LEU A 307 28.07 27.64 -26.39
C LEU A 307 29.08 28.76 -26.65
N HIS A 308 29.67 29.32 -25.58
CA HIS A 308 30.88 30.10 -25.72
C HIS A 308 31.98 29.21 -26.28
N GLU A 309 32.14 29.24 -27.60
CA GLU A 309 33.37 28.81 -28.26
C GLU A 309 34.52 29.65 -27.68
N SER A 310 35.49 28.98 -27.07
CA SER A 310 36.74 29.59 -26.64
C SER A 310 37.43 30.22 -27.86
N PRO A 311 37.88 31.50 -27.81
CA PRO A 311 38.72 32.03 -28.86
C PRO A 311 40.08 31.31 -28.79
N GLY A 312 40.52 30.79 -29.93
CA GLY A 312 41.84 30.19 -30.04
C GLY A 312 42.95 31.20 -29.78
N GLU A 313 43.93 30.76 -29.00
CA GLU A 313 45.36 31.03 -29.16
C GLU A 313 46.13 29.73 -28.85
#